data_AF-A0A5J5I5L4-F1
#
_entry.id   AF-A0A5J5I5L4-F1
#
_cell.length_a   1.000
_cell.length_b   1.000
_cell.length_c   1.000
_cell.angle_alpha   90.00
_cell.angle_beta   90.00
_cell.angle_gamma   90.00
#
_symmetry.space_group_name_H-M   'P 1'
#
loop_
_entity.id
_entity.type
_entity.pdbx_description
1 polymer ?
#
loop_
_entity_poly.entity_id
_entity_poly.type
_entity_poly.pdbx_seq_one_letter_code
_entity_poly.pdbx_strand_id
1 'polypeptide(L)'
;MKIKSDAMDQFEQYCQFKSEKEFKQHVEKILRDYQKVWTKGDRVALLMLARCSYRIPGVSNPSIDSLLEFIKEHNDVRPISRSTFKRMVGKANALGVLNVYQTEKENGYQLSNRYIFNNRTTFGGNQHEQAVNP
;
A
#
# COMPACT_ATOMS: atom_id res chain seq x y z
N MET A 1 10.00 -7.90 -8.61
CA MET A 1 10.83 -6.84 -9.25
C MET A 1 11.73 -6.23 -8.17
N LYS A 2 13.05 -6.19 -8.37
CA LYS A 2 14.01 -5.61 -7.42
C LYS A 2 14.36 -4.19 -7.89
N ILE A 3 14.08 -3.17 -7.09
CA ILE A 3 14.30 -1.76 -7.43
C ILE A 3 15.42 -1.23 -6.53
N LYS A 4 16.47 -0.60 -7.11
CA LYS A 4 17.57 0.01 -6.36
C LYS A 4 17.05 1.19 -5.52
N SER A 5 17.61 1.39 -4.33
CA SER A 5 16.90 2.01 -3.20
C SER A 5 16.78 3.53 -3.17
N ASP A 6 17.35 4.28 -4.10
CA ASP A 6 17.72 5.65 -3.77
C ASP A 6 16.68 6.68 -4.24
N ALA A 7 16.06 7.35 -3.26
CA ALA A 7 15.04 8.41 -3.32
C ALA A 7 13.58 7.97 -3.56
N MET A 8 12.65 8.51 -2.76
CA MET A 8 11.19 8.39 -2.97
C MET A 8 10.78 8.95 -4.34
N ASP A 9 11.53 9.91 -4.86
CA ASP A 9 11.29 10.61 -6.13
C ASP A 9 11.33 9.65 -7.32
N GLN A 10 12.14 8.57 -7.26
CA GLN A 10 12.12 7.52 -8.28
C GLN A 10 10.83 6.70 -8.29
N PHE A 11 9.94 6.88 -7.31
CA PHE A 11 8.71 6.12 -7.19
C PHE A 11 7.46 6.96 -7.47
N GLU A 12 7.60 8.27 -7.67
CA GLU A 12 6.53 9.13 -8.19
C GLU A 12 6.01 8.62 -9.54
N GLN A 13 6.87 8.02 -10.35
CA GLN A 13 6.47 7.40 -11.61
C GLN A 13 5.45 6.24 -11.46
N TYR A 14 5.35 5.65 -10.26
CA TYR A 14 4.35 4.63 -9.96
C TYR A 14 3.04 5.21 -9.39
N CYS A 15 2.97 6.53 -9.19
CA CYS A 15 1.75 7.21 -8.79
C CYS A 15 0.69 7.07 -9.89
N GLN A 16 -0.48 6.55 -9.52
CA GLN A 16 -1.61 6.34 -10.44
C GLN A 16 -2.77 7.31 -10.18
N PHE A 17 -2.58 8.28 -9.28
CA PHE A 17 -3.60 9.23 -8.83
C PHE A 17 -3.16 10.66 -9.15
N LYS A 18 -4.07 11.49 -9.65
CA LYS A 18 -3.79 12.87 -10.04
C LYS A 18 -3.82 13.84 -8.86
N SER A 19 -4.40 13.42 -7.74
CA SER A 19 -4.51 14.25 -6.54
C SER A 19 -4.68 13.41 -5.28
N GLU A 20 -4.34 13.99 -4.12
CA GLU A 20 -4.65 13.42 -2.81
C GLU A 20 -6.16 13.17 -2.65
N LYS A 21 -7.01 14.07 -3.16
CA LYS A 21 -8.47 13.94 -3.12
C LYS A 21 -8.95 12.69 -3.85
N GLU A 22 -8.46 12.47 -5.07
CA GLU A 22 -8.78 11.28 -5.86
C GLU A 22 -8.34 10.01 -5.12
N PHE A 23 -7.12 10.01 -4.58
CA PHE A 23 -6.60 8.89 -3.82
C PHE A 23 -7.42 8.59 -2.56
N LYS A 24 -7.78 9.62 -1.79
CA LYS A 24 -8.64 9.46 -0.61
C LYS A 24 -10.00 8.86 -0.98
N GLN A 25 -10.65 9.38 -2.02
CA GLN A 25 -11.92 8.85 -2.52
C GLN A 25 -11.80 7.39 -2.94
N HIS A 26 -10.69 7.04 -3.59
CA HIS A 26 -10.39 5.66 -4.00
C HIS A 26 -10.24 4.73 -2.79
N VAL A 27 -9.47 5.12 -1.76
CA VAL A 27 -9.30 4.34 -0.52
C VAL A 27 -10.64 4.14 0.19
N GLU A 28 -11.46 5.18 0.28
CA GLU A 28 -12.80 5.07 0.86
C GLU A 28 -13.70 4.11 0.07
N LYS A 29 -13.61 4.13 -1.27
CA LYS A 29 -14.33 3.20 -2.15
C LYS A 29 -13.90 1.76 -1.88
N ILE A 30 -12.61 1.46 -1.79
CA ILE A 30 -12.10 0.12 -1.46
C ILE A 30 -12.65 -0.37 -0.11
N LEU A 31 -12.66 0.51 0.90
CA LEU A 31 -13.18 0.16 2.23
C LEU A 31 -14.67 -0.15 2.22
N ARG A 32 -15.45 0.53 1.35
CA ARG A 32 -16.89 0.29 1.15
C ARG A 32 -17.16 -0.99 0.36
N ASP A 33 -16.52 -1.14 -0.80
CA ASP A 33 -16.77 -2.26 -1.73
C ASP A 33 -16.39 -3.60 -1.11
N TYR A 34 -15.25 -3.65 -0.40
CA TYR A 34 -14.74 -4.87 0.22
C TYR A 34 -14.99 -4.89 1.73
N GLN A 35 -16.03 -4.19 2.22
CA GLN A 35 -16.30 -4.01 3.64
C GLN A 35 -16.40 -5.31 4.46
N LYS A 36 -16.81 -6.42 3.83
CA LYS A 36 -16.93 -7.75 4.44
C LYS A 36 -15.59 -8.50 4.52
N VAL A 37 -14.61 -8.12 3.71
CA VAL A 37 -13.26 -8.72 3.69
C VAL A 37 -12.40 -8.15 4.82
N TRP A 38 -12.61 -6.87 5.15
CA TRP A 38 -11.80 -6.15 6.13
C TRP A 38 -12.30 -6.34 7.56
N THR A 39 -11.43 -6.84 8.43
CA THR A 39 -11.65 -6.72 9.88
C THR A 39 -11.45 -5.27 10.33
N LYS A 40 -11.90 -4.92 11.55
CA LYS A 40 -11.68 -3.58 12.12
C LYS A 40 -10.19 -3.19 12.10
N GLY A 41 -9.31 -4.11 12.48
CA GLY A 41 -7.86 -3.89 12.47
C GLY A 41 -7.29 -3.73 11.05
N ASP A 42 -7.81 -4.49 10.08
CA ASP A 42 -7.36 -4.34 8.68
C ASP A 42 -7.77 -2.97 8.12
N ARG A 43 -8.95 -2.45 8.47
CA ARG A 43 -9.38 -1.10 8.05
C ARG A 43 -8.47 -0.01 8.62
N VAL A 44 -8.14 -0.08 9.90
CA VAL A 44 -7.20 0.85 10.55
C VAL A 44 -5.83 0.78 9.86
N ALA A 45 -5.32 -0.43 9.64
CA ALA A 45 -4.04 -0.64 8.96
C ALA A 45 -4.03 -0.03 7.55
N LEU A 46 -5.07 -0.26 6.75
CA LEU A 46 -5.17 0.23 5.37
C LEU A 46 -5.29 1.77 5.33
N LEU A 47 -6.12 2.36 6.19
CA LEU A 47 -6.27 3.82 6.30
C LEU A 47 -4.97 4.50 6.69
N MET A 48 -4.22 3.93 7.63
CA MET A 48 -2.98 4.52 8.12
C MET A 48 -1.84 4.38 7.11
N LEU A 49 -1.77 3.24 6.41
CA LEU A 49 -0.86 3.09 5.27
C LEU A 49 -1.19 4.08 4.14
N ALA A 50 -2.47 4.31 3.86
CA ALA A 50 -2.91 5.32 2.89
C ALA A 50 -2.48 6.73 3.31
N ARG A 51 -2.63 7.11 4.59
CA ARG A 51 -2.15 8.41 5.10
C ARG A 51 -0.64 8.62 4.90
N CYS A 52 0.17 7.58 5.08
CA CYS A 52 1.60 7.63 4.77
C CYS A 52 1.89 7.81 3.26
N SER A 53 0.88 7.63 2.41
CA SER A 53 0.93 7.75 0.96
C SER A 53 0.27 9.04 0.45
N TYR A 54 0.05 10.06 1.29
CA TYR A 54 -0.55 11.34 0.85
C TYR A 54 0.46 12.30 0.25
N ARG A 55 1.74 12.26 0.69
CA ARG A 55 2.81 13.08 0.11
C ARG A 55 2.99 12.81 -1.39
N ILE A 56 2.99 11.53 -1.77
CA ILE A 56 2.93 11.07 -3.15
C ILE A 56 1.70 10.16 -3.24
N PRO A 57 0.56 10.63 -3.77
CA PRO A 57 -0.71 9.90 -3.75
C PRO A 57 -0.58 8.43 -4.17
N GLY A 58 -0.84 7.53 -3.22
CA GLY A 58 -0.80 6.09 -3.47
C GLY A 58 0.59 5.45 -3.47
N VAL A 59 1.65 6.18 -3.11
CA VAL A 59 3.02 5.63 -3.02
C VAL A 59 3.57 5.87 -1.61
N SER A 60 4.01 4.80 -0.95
CA SER A 60 4.74 4.92 0.32
C SER A 60 5.73 3.78 0.55
N ASN A 61 6.64 3.98 1.50
CA ASN A 61 7.67 3.02 1.87
C ASN A 61 7.94 2.88 3.39
N PRO A 62 6.95 3.08 4.29
CA PRO A 62 7.21 2.99 5.71
C PRO A 62 7.71 1.59 6.09
N SER A 63 8.65 1.53 7.02
CA SER A 63 8.93 0.28 7.70
C SER A 63 7.68 -0.16 8.49
N ILE A 64 7.51 -1.47 8.70
CA ILE A 64 6.37 -1.96 9.49
C ILE A 64 6.41 -1.33 10.89
N ASP A 65 7.59 -1.22 11.50
CA ASP A 65 7.76 -0.65 12.84
C ASP A 65 7.40 0.83 12.89
N SER A 66 7.87 1.62 11.92
CA SER A 66 7.51 3.04 11.80
C SER A 66 6.01 3.23 11.62
N LEU A 67 5.36 2.38 10.82
CA LEU A 67 3.92 2.46 10.65
C LEU A 67 3.17 2.07 11.93
N LEU A 68 3.61 1.03 12.65
CA LEU A 68 2.99 0.65 13.90
C LEU A 68 3.12 1.74 14.96
N GLU A 69 4.27 2.42 15.02
CA GLU A 69 4.45 3.56 15.91
C GLU A 69 3.54 4.74 15.51
N PHE A 70 3.49 5.07 14.22
CA PHE A 70 2.58 6.08 13.69
C PHE A 70 1.11 5.78 14.04
N ILE A 71 0.69 4.50 13.98
CA ILE A 71 -0.66 4.08 14.38
C ILE A 71 -0.90 4.30 15.87
N LYS A 72 0.07 4.00 16.74
CA LYS A 72 -0.06 4.23 18.19
C LYS A 72 -0.21 5.72 18.51
N GLU A 73 0.54 6.56 17.81
CA GLU A 73 0.56 8.01 18.06
C GLU A 73 -0.66 8.74 17.47
N HIS A 74 -1.19 8.29 16.33
CA HIS A 74 -2.19 9.03 15.54
C HIS A 74 -3.57 8.35 15.46
N ASN A 75 -3.82 7.35 16.31
CA ASN A 75 -5.08 6.62 16.31
C ASN A 75 -5.56 6.36 17.75
N ASP A 76 -6.75 6.86 18.09
CA ASP A 76 -7.40 6.63 19.39
C ASP A 76 -7.90 5.19 19.57
N VAL A 77 -7.71 4.34 18.56
CA VAL A 77 -8.12 2.93 18.56
C VAL A 77 -6.93 2.05 18.95
N ARG A 78 -7.22 0.91 19.60
CA ARG A 78 -6.22 -0.07 20.05
C ARG A 78 -5.13 -0.31 18.97
N PRO A 79 -3.84 -0.27 19.35
CA PRO A 79 -2.74 -0.55 18.44
C PRO A 79 -2.91 -1.91 17.73
N ILE A 80 -2.52 -1.98 16.46
CA ILE A 80 -2.53 -3.23 15.71
C ILE A 80 -1.19 -3.97 15.86
N SER A 81 -1.22 -5.29 15.73
CA SER A 81 0.01 -6.10 15.70
C SER A 81 0.64 -6.15 14.31
N ARG A 82 1.94 -6.51 14.24
CA ARG A 82 2.62 -6.81 12.97
C ARG A 82 1.88 -7.85 12.13
N SER A 83 1.34 -8.88 12.77
CA SER A 83 0.57 -9.95 12.10
C SER A 83 -0.72 -9.41 11.48
N THR A 84 -1.40 -8.48 12.15
CA THR A 84 -2.58 -7.80 11.58
C THR A 84 -2.20 -6.98 10.36
N PHE A 85 -1.11 -6.21 10.44
CA PHE A 85 -0.62 -5.44 9.30
C PHE A 85 -0.25 -6.33 8.10
N LYS A 86 0.53 -7.39 8.32
CA LYS A 86 0.90 -8.35 7.25
C LYS A 86 -0.33 -9.01 6.62
N ARG A 87 -1.33 -9.40 7.43
CA ARG A 87 -2.60 -9.95 6.93
C ARG A 87 -3.35 -8.95 6.08
N MET A 88 -3.44 -7.69 6.49
CA MET A 88 -4.07 -6.62 5.69
C MET A 88 -3.36 -6.45 4.35
N VAL A 89 -2.03 -6.38 4.35
CA VAL A 89 -1.23 -6.26 3.12
C VAL A 89 -1.48 -7.45 2.18
N GLY A 90 -1.50 -8.67 2.72
CA GLY A 90 -1.81 -9.87 1.93
C GLY A 90 -3.20 -9.82 1.28
N LYS A 91 -4.22 -9.38 2.03
CA LYS A 91 -5.58 -9.19 1.48
C LYS A 91 -5.61 -8.08 0.41
N ALA A 92 -4.97 -6.95 0.66
CA ALA A 92 -4.92 -5.84 -0.30
C ALA A 92 -4.21 -6.24 -1.61
N ASN A 93 -3.12 -6.99 -1.51
CA ASN A 93 -2.44 -7.55 -2.68
C ASN A 93 -3.33 -8.54 -3.45
N ALA A 94 -4.02 -9.45 -2.76
CA ALA A 94 -4.93 -10.41 -3.38
C ALA A 94 -6.13 -9.74 -4.09
N LEU A 95 -6.58 -8.58 -3.60
CA LEU A 95 -7.64 -7.78 -4.23
C LEU A 95 -7.15 -6.87 -5.36
N GLY A 96 -5.84 -6.87 -5.64
CA GLY A 96 -5.20 -5.95 -6.58
C GLY A 96 -5.23 -4.49 -6.13
N VAL A 97 -5.52 -4.22 -4.85
CA VAL A 97 -5.50 -2.86 -4.27
C VAL A 97 -4.06 -2.35 -4.14
N LEU A 98 -3.12 -3.25 -3.85
CA LEU A 98 -1.78 -2.88 -3.46
C LEU A 98 -0.73 -3.79 -4.11
N ASN A 99 0.25 -3.20 -4.79
CA ASN A 99 1.47 -3.88 -5.17
C ASN A 99 2.54 -3.66 -4.08
N VAL A 100 3.18 -4.74 -3.65
CA VAL A 100 4.22 -4.71 -2.62
C VAL A 100 5.55 -5.08 -3.25
N TYR A 101 6.50 -4.15 -3.26
CA TYR A 101 7.86 -4.41 -3.75
C TYR A 101 8.82 -4.47 -2.57
N GLN A 102 9.56 -5.57 -2.45
CA GLN A 102 10.66 -5.65 -1.50
C GLN A 102 11.85 -4.87 -2.07
N THR A 103 12.40 -3.94 -1.28
CA THR A 103 13.62 -3.22 -1.66
C THR A 103 14.81 -3.82 -0.91
N GLU A 104 15.82 -4.24 -1.66
CA GLU A 104 17.11 -4.75 -1.14
C GLU A 104 18.19 -3.69 -1.43
N LYS A 105 19.08 -3.46 -0.46
CA LYS A 105 20.28 -2.64 -0.65
C LYS A 105 21.36 -3.45 -1.38
N GLU A 106 22.30 -2.79 -2.05
CA GLU A 106 23.45 -3.46 -2.72
C GLU A 106 24.27 -4.36 -1.79
N ASN A 107 24.19 -4.16 -0.47
CA ASN A 107 24.95 -4.91 0.53
C ASN A 107 24.14 -6.08 1.16
N GLY A 108 23.02 -6.49 0.56
CA GLY A 108 22.18 -7.61 1.04
C GLY A 108 21.28 -7.29 2.24
N TYR A 109 21.33 -6.07 2.78
CA TYR A 109 20.43 -5.63 3.84
C TYR A 109 19.06 -5.19 3.29
N GLN A 110 17.98 -5.66 3.89
CA GLN A 110 16.60 -5.35 3.48
C GLN A 110 16.22 -3.93 3.91
N LEU A 111 15.81 -3.09 2.96
CA LEU A 111 15.41 -1.70 3.18
C LEU A 111 13.91 -1.57 2.98
N SER A 112 13.11 -1.98 3.97
CA SER A 112 11.64 -1.85 3.97
C SER A 112 10.90 -2.40 2.73
N ASN A 113 9.56 -2.38 2.80
CA ASN A 113 8.71 -2.68 1.64
C ASN A 113 8.22 -1.36 1.05
N ARG A 114 8.09 -1.32 -0.28
CA ARG A 114 7.33 -0.29 -1.00
C ARG A 114 5.89 -0.74 -1.16
N TYR A 115 4.95 0.17 -0.96
CA TYR A 115 3.52 -0.06 -1.08
C TYR A 115 2.97 0.90 -2.13
N ILE A 116 2.52 0.36 -3.26
CA ILE A 116 1.95 1.11 -4.38
C ILE A 116 0.47 0.77 -4.49
N PHE A 117 -0.39 1.75 -4.27
CA PHE A 117 -1.83 1.61 -4.46
C PHE A 117 -2.17 1.66 -5.95
N ASN A 118 -2.93 0.68 -6.40
CA ASN A 118 -3.44 0.66 -7.77
C ASN A 118 -4.74 1.45 -7.86
N ASN A 119 -4.96 2.21 -8.93
CA ASN A 119 -6.21 2.94 -9.17
C ASN A 119 -7.36 2.05 -9.69
N ARG A 120 -7.05 0.78 -10.02
CA ARG A 120 -7.99 -0.26 -10.44
C ARG A 120 -7.79 -1.50 -9.56
N THR A 121 -8.89 -2.03 -9.03
CA THR A 121 -8.89 -3.32 -8.31
C THR A 121 -9.16 -4.46 -9.29
N THR A 122 -8.45 -5.57 -9.17
CA THR A 122 -8.48 -6.66 -10.16
C THR A 122 -9.76 -7.52 -10.12
N PHE A 123 -10.61 -7.35 -9.09
CA PHE A 123 -11.95 -7.94 -9.06
C PHE A 123 -12.97 -6.98 -9.69
N GLY A 124 -12.90 -6.89 -11.03
CA GLY A 124 -13.83 -6.10 -11.85
C GLY A 124 -13.25 -5.71 -13.21
N GLY A 125 -13.03 -6.69 -14.08
CA GLY A 125 -12.70 -6.46 -15.49
C GLY A 125 -11.22 -6.61 -15.86
N ASN A 126 -10.96 -7.67 -16.63
CA ASN A 126 -9.82 -7.90 -17.51
C ASN A 126 -8.43 -8.01 -16.88
N GLN A 127 -8.03 -9.27 -16.72
CA GLN A 127 -6.67 -9.69 -17.04
C GLN A 127 -6.41 -9.39 -18.52
N HIS A 128 -5.84 -8.24 -18.84
CA HIS A 128 -5.10 -8.08 -20.09
C HIS A 128 -3.63 -7.93 -19.72
N GLU A 129 -2.94 -9.06 -19.80
CA GLU A 129 -1.89 -9.25 -20.79
C GLU A 129 -0.87 -8.10 -20.91
N GLN A 130 0.26 -8.29 -20.23
CA GLN A 130 1.56 -8.05 -20.86
C GLN A 130 2.45 -9.25 -20.57
N ALA A 131 2.12 -10.36 -21.22
CA ALA A 131 3.15 -11.12 -21.92
C ALA A 131 3.24 -10.52 -23.33
N VAL A 132 4.42 -10.59 -23.93
CA VAL A 132 4.80 -10.22 -25.32
C VAL A 132 5.46 -8.83 -25.49
N ASN A 133 6.78 -8.87 -25.24
CA ASN A 133 7.92 -8.34 -26.00
C ASN A 133 7.69 -7.84 -27.45
N PRO A 134 8.62 -7.02 -27.99
CA PRO A 134 9.86 -7.57 -28.58
C PRO A 134 11.11 -7.47 -27.70
#